data_AF-A0A934L9Q2-F1
#
_entry.id   AF-A0A934L9Q2-F1
#
_cell.length_a   1.000
_cell.length_b   1.000
_cell.length_c   1.000
_cell.angle_alpha   90.00
_cell.angle_beta   90.00
_cell.angle_gamma   90.00
#
_symmetry.space_group_name_H-M   'P 1'
#
loop_
_entity.id
_entity.type
_entity.pdbx_description
1 polymer ?
#
loop_
_entity_poly.entity_id
_entity_poly.type
_entity_poly.pdbx_seq_one_letter_code
_entity_poly.pdbx_strand_id
1 'polypeptide(L)'
;MPTLDWLKREQAIRVADAVPYRLLEPVSSHGDPAAGNLPIQGDNLEALKALLPFYRGRVKCIYIDQPCNTKSAFEHYEDNLEHSQWFSLMYPKGENMDSHVRQ
;
A
#
# COMPACT_ATOMS: atom_id res chain seq x y z
N MET A 1 1.22 -19.32 17.85
CA MET A 1 1.95 -18.24 17.16
C MET A 1 1.73 -16.97 17.97
N PRO A 2 2.76 -16.24 18.41
CA PRO A 2 2.56 -14.98 19.13
C PRO A 2 1.86 -13.96 18.22
N THR A 3 0.98 -13.14 18.79
CA THR A 3 0.25 -12.08 18.09
C THR A 3 0.73 -10.71 18.55
N LEU A 4 0.89 -9.77 17.61
CA LEU A 4 1.15 -8.37 17.92
C LEU A 4 -0.18 -7.61 18.00
N ASP A 5 -0.42 -6.95 19.13
CA ASP A 5 -1.58 -6.07 19.34
C ASP A 5 -1.12 -4.62 19.59
N TRP A 6 -1.95 -3.65 19.20
CA TRP A 6 -1.65 -2.23 19.34
C TRP A 6 -2.91 -1.36 19.38
N LEU A 7 -2.77 -0.15 19.93
CA LEU A 7 -3.85 0.82 19.99
C LEU A 7 -4.35 1.17 18.57
N LYS A 8 -5.67 1.15 18.35
CA LYS A 8 -6.35 1.40 17.05
C LYS A 8 -6.15 0.31 15.97
N ARG A 9 -5.67 -0.88 16.32
CA ARG A 9 -5.59 -2.03 15.40
C ARG A 9 -6.89 -2.30 14.63
N GLU A 10 -8.02 -2.39 15.33
CA GLU A 10 -9.31 -2.65 14.67
C GLU A 10 -9.72 -1.54 13.70
N GLN A 11 -9.37 -0.29 14.01
CA GLN A 11 -9.64 0.83 13.13
C GLN A 11 -8.80 0.71 11.85
N ALA A 12 -7.53 0.32 11.96
CA ALA A 12 -6.67 0.09 10.81
C ALA A 12 -7.22 -1.03 9.89
N ILE A 13 -7.74 -2.11 10.48
CA ILE A 13 -8.43 -3.18 9.73
C ILE A 13 -9.65 -2.61 8.98
N ARG A 14 -10.52 -1.87 9.68
CA ARG A 14 -11.69 -1.23 9.06
C ARG A 14 -11.32 -0.28 7.94
N VAL A 15 -10.20 0.44 8.06
CA VAL A 15 -9.69 1.30 6.97
C VAL A 15 -9.33 0.46 5.75
N ALA A 16 -8.64 -0.67 5.92
CA ALA A 16 -8.27 -1.54 4.79
C ALA A 16 -9.50 -2.06 4.02
N ASP A 17 -10.59 -2.33 4.73
CA ASP A 17 -11.87 -2.79 4.17
C ASP A 17 -12.69 -1.65 3.54
N ALA A 18 -12.63 -0.45 4.13
CA ALA A 18 -13.42 0.69 3.71
C ALA A 18 -12.87 1.44 2.48
N VAL A 19 -11.64 1.13 2.03
CA VAL A 19 -11.06 1.81 0.86
C VAL A 19 -11.89 1.48 -0.38
N PRO A 20 -12.46 2.49 -1.05
CA PRO A 20 -13.31 2.27 -2.19
C PRO A 20 -12.49 1.76 -3.38
N TYR A 21 -13.15 0.95 -4.20
CA TYR A 21 -12.61 0.64 -5.52
C TYR A 21 -12.70 1.88 -6.43
N ARG A 22 -11.62 2.18 -7.14
CA ARG A 22 -11.57 3.24 -8.16
C ARG A 22 -11.17 2.65 -9.51
N LEU A 23 -11.71 3.22 -10.59
CA LEU A 23 -11.30 2.88 -11.95
C LEU A 23 -10.00 3.59 -12.30
N LEU A 24 -9.12 2.91 -13.03
CA LEU A 24 -7.93 3.53 -13.59
C LEU A 24 -8.31 4.36 -14.81
N GLU A 25 -7.92 5.62 -14.81
CA GLU A 25 -8.11 6.53 -15.94
C GLU A 25 -6.78 6.68 -16.70
N PRO A 26 -6.74 6.41 -18.01
CA PRO A 26 -5.56 6.66 -18.82
C PRO A 26 -5.32 8.17 -18.96
N VAL A 27 -4.19 8.67 -18.45
CA VAL A 27 -3.83 10.09 -18.53
C VAL A 27 -2.74 10.35 -19.57
N SER A 28 -1.75 9.47 -19.67
CA SER A 28 -0.66 9.56 -20.62
C SER A 28 -0.04 8.19 -20.89
N SER A 29 0.77 8.10 -21.95
CA SER A 29 1.54 6.90 -22.30
C SER A 29 3.00 7.30 -22.53
N HIS A 30 3.92 6.52 -21.98
CA HIS A 30 5.36 6.79 -22.04
C HIS A 30 6.14 5.49 -22.28
N GLY A 31 7.20 5.56 -23.09
CA GLY A 31 8.06 4.42 -23.39
C GLY A 31 7.48 3.47 -24.43
N ASP A 32 7.95 2.22 -24.42
CA ASP A 32 7.51 1.16 -25.34
C ASP A 32 6.18 0.53 -24.89
N PRO A 33 5.10 0.63 -25.69
CA PRO A 33 3.82 0.00 -25.38
C PRO A 33 3.87 -1.52 -25.25
N ALA A 34 4.85 -2.18 -25.88
CA ALA A 34 5.01 -3.63 -25.82
C ALA A 34 5.64 -4.12 -24.51
N ALA A 35 6.21 -3.22 -23.70
CA ALA A 35 6.89 -3.59 -22.46
C ALA A 35 5.94 -4.03 -21.33
N GLY A 36 4.64 -3.72 -21.42
CA GLY A 36 3.64 -4.11 -20.42
C GLY A 36 3.78 -3.42 -19.05
N ASN A 37 4.53 -2.30 -18.99
CA ASN A 37 4.70 -1.51 -17.77
C ASN A 37 3.49 -0.59 -17.53
N LEU A 38 3.12 -0.40 -16.26
CA LEU A 38 1.97 0.42 -15.86
C LEU A 38 2.36 1.37 -14.72
N PRO A 39 2.81 2.60 -15.02
CA PRO A 39 2.94 3.66 -14.03
C PRO A 39 1.55 4.13 -13.57
N ILE A 40 1.36 4.26 -12.26
CA ILE A 40 0.09 4.70 -11.66
C ILE A 40 0.38 5.86 -10.73
N GLN A 41 -0.36 6.95 -10.89
CA GLN A 41 -0.29 8.12 -10.04
C GLN A 41 -1.54 8.20 -9.16
N GLY A 42 -1.35 8.31 -7.84
CA GLY A 42 -2.43 8.42 -6.87
C GLY A 42 -2.00 7.99 -5.48
N ASP A 43 -2.95 7.96 -4.55
CA ASP A 43 -2.73 7.32 -3.26
C ASP A 43 -2.51 5.80 -3.45
N ASN A 44 -1.52 5.24 -2.76
CA ASN A 44 -1.12 3.85 -2.99
C ASN A 44 -2.21 2.84 -2.57
N LEU A 45 -3.04 3.17 -1.58
CA LEU A 45 -4.05 2.27 -1.07
C LEU A 45 -5.21 2.16 -2.07
N GLU A 46 -5.61 3.29 -2.65
CA GLU A 46 -6.59 3.33 -3.73
C GLU A 46 -6.07 2.67 -5.01
N ALA A 47 -4.81 2.91 -5.38
CA ALA A 47 -4.18 2.27 -6.53
C ALA A 47 -4.13 0.75 -6.38
N LEU A 48 -3.73 0.23 -5.21
CA LEU A 48 -3.72 -1.20 -4.94
C LEU A 48 -5.15 -1.79 -5.00
N LYS A 49 -6.17 -1.09 -4.48
CA LYS A 49 -7.56 -1.55 -4.63
C LYS A 49 -8.01 -1.61 -6.09
N ALA A 50 -7.65 -0.62 -6.90
CA ALA A 50 -7.97 -0.58 -8.32
C ALA A 50 -7.35 -1.75 -9.12
N LEU A 51 -6.19 -2.25 -8.69
CA LEU A 51 -5.47 -3.33 -9.36
C LEU A 51 -5.98 -4.74 -9.04
N LEU A 52 -6.77 -4.91 -7.97
CA LEU A 52 -7.26 -6.21 -7.50
C LEU A 52 -7.88 -7.08 -8.62
N PRO A 53 -8.79 -6.59 -9.48
CA PRO A 53 -9.42 -7.44 -10.50
C PRO A 53 -8.46 -8.02 -11.52
N PHE A 54 -7.31 -7.38 -11.73
CA PHE A 54 -6.36 -7.72 -12.79
C PHE A 54 -5.13 -8.45 -12.26
N TYR A 55 -4.69 -8.13 -11.04
CA TYR A 55 -3.40 -8.56 -10.50
C TYR A 55 -3.46 -9.35 -9.18
N ARG A 56 -4.66 -9.64 -8.64
CA ARG A 56 -4.81 -10.50 -7.46
C ARG A 56 -4.09 -11.85 -7.66
N GLY A 57 -3.20 -12.19 -6.74
CA GLY A 57 -2.39 -13.42 -6.81
C GLY A 57 -1.51 -13.53 -8.06
N ARG A 58 -1.12 -12.42 -8.71
CA ARG A 58 -0.30 -12.43 -9.93
C ARG A 58 1.05 -11.74 -9.78
N VAL A 59 1.27 -10.99 -8.71
CA VAL A 59 2.51 -10.26 -8.46
C VAL A 59 3.55 -11.22 -7.88
N LYS A 60 4.74 -11.26 -8.49
CA LYS A 60 5.84 -12.12 -8.05
C LYS A 60 6.60 -11.53 -6.87
N CYS A 61 6.75 -10.21 -6.85
CA CYS A 61 7.53 -9.49 -5.87
C CYS A 61 6.96 -8.08 -5.72
N ILE A 62 6.93 -7.59 -4.49
CA ILE A 62 6.58 -6.22 -4.14
C ILE A 62 7.80 -5.62 -3.45
N TYR A 63 8.28 -4.49 -3.99
CA TYR A 63 9.35 -3.71 -3.38
C TYR A 63 8.79 -2.37 -2.95
N ILE A 64 9.00 -2.01 -1.68
CA ILE A 64 8.54 -0.77 -1.07
C ILE A 64 9.65 -0.20 -0.19
N ASP A 65 9.90 1.09 -0.34
CA ASP A 65 10.81 1.87 0.50
C ASP A 65 9.96 2.89 1.29
N GLN A 66 9.41 2.41 2.39
CA GLN A 66 8.43 3.14 3.20
C GLN A 66 9.09 3.77 4.43
N PRO A 67 8.52 4.85 4.99
CA PRO A 67 9.09 5.55 6.14
C PRO A 67 9.54 4.62 7.26
N CYS A 68 10.85 4.60 7.54
CA CYS A 68 11.46 3.67 8.50
C CYS A 68 11.15 4.02 9.96
N ASN A 69 10.53 5.17 10.23
CA ASN A 69 10.24 5.71 11.57
C ASN A 69 11.50 5.73 12.47
N THR A 70 12.62 6.23 11.96
CA THR A 70 13.93 6.13 12.62
C THR A 70 14.13 7.15 13.75
N LYS A 71 13.11 7.97 14.03
CA LYS A 71 13.17 9.09 14.99
C LYS A 71 14.15 10.18 14.57
N SER A 72 14.48 10.27 13.28
CA SER A 72 15.30 11.33 12.71
C SER A 72 14.40 12.35 12.04
N ALA A 73 14.72 13.64 12.12
CA ALA A 73 13.93 14.64 11.41
C ALA A 73 14.28 14.59 9.91
N PHE A 74 13.49 13.87 9.11
CA PHE A 74 13.52 14.00 7.66
C PHE A 74 12.49 15.03 7.21
N GLU A 75 12.81 15.82 6.19
CA GLU A 75 11.89 16.85 5.66
C GLU A 75 10.71 16.28 4.86
N HIS A 76 10.80 15.01 4.43
CA HIS A 76 9.93 14.46 3.39
C HIS A 76 8.77 13.61 3.91
N TYR A 77 8.73 13.27 5.20
CA TYR A 77 7.63 12.53 5.82
C TYR A 77 7.61 12.73 7.34
N GLU A 78 6.45 12.49 7.96
CA GLU A 78 6.33 12.50 9.42
C GLU A 78 7.06 11.28 10.03
N ASP A 79 8.28 11.52 10.51
CA ASP A 79 9.07 10.57 11.31
C ASP A 79 8.82 10.82 12.81
N ASN A 80 9.25 9.90 13.66
CA ASN A 80 9.07 9.89 15.11
C ASN A 80 7.60 9.72 15.55
N LEU A 81 6.84 8.96 14.78
CA LEU A 81 5.48 8.57 15.15
C LEU A 81 5.51 7.50 16.25
N GLU A 82 4.49 7.53 17.11
CA GLU A 82 4.26 6.44 18.05
C GLU A 82 4.06 5.12 17.26
N HIS A 83 4.62 4.01 17.75
CA HIS A 83 4.56 2.74 17.03
C HIS A 83 3.12 2.32 16.67
N SER A 84 2.14 2.54 17.57
CA SER A 84 0.75 2.22 17.28
C SER A 84 0.17 3.03 16.12
N GLN A 85 0.58 4.29 15.98
CA GLN A 85 0.19 5.16 14.86
C GLN A 85 0.86 4.70 13.58
N TRP A 86 2.17 4.44 13.62
CA TRP A 86 2.90 3.93 12.47
C TRP A 86 2.33 2.60 11.98
N PHE A 87 2.07 1.64 12.87
CA PHE A 87 1.41 0.38 12.51
C PHE A 87 0.02 0.60 11.89
N SER A 88 -0.76 1.54 12.43
CA SER A 88 -2.09 1.85 11.89
C SER A 88 -2.04 2.48 10.49
N LEU A 89 -0.96 3.19 10.14
CA LEU A 89 -0.74 3.75 8.79
C LEU A 89 -0.28 2.69 7.79
N MET A 90 0.52 1.70 8.24
CA MET A 90 1.14 0.70 7.38
C MET A 90 0.25 -0.52 7.14
N TYR A 91 -0.53 -0.92 8.15
CA TYR A 91 -1.34 -2.15 8.10
C TYR A 91 -2.27 -2.24 6.87
N PRO A 92 -3.07 -1.20 6.53
CA PRO A 92 -3.97 -1.28 5.36
C PRO A 92 -3.25 -1.51 4.03
N LYS A 93 -2.03 -0.95 3.91
CA LYS A 93 -1.22 -1.08 2.70
C LYS A 93 -0.65 -2.50 2.60
N GLY A 94 -0.13 -3.03 3.70
CA GLY A 94 0.40 -4.40 3.77
C GLY A 94 -0.65 -5.46 3.44
N GLU A 95 -1.85 -5.37 4.02
CA GLU A 95 -2.96 -6.30 3.72
C GLU A 95 -3.36 -6.28 2.25
N ASN A 96 -3.48 -5.09 1.65
CA ASN A 96 -3.81 -5.00 0.23
C ASN A 96 -2.66 -5.51 -0.65
N MET A 97 -1.40 -5.25 -0.31
CA MET A 97 -0.25 -5.80 -1.03
C MET A 97 -0.23 -7.33 -1.01
N ASP A 98 -0.47 -7.94 0.16
CA ASP A 98 -0.47 -9.41 0.32
C ASP A 98 -1.46 -10.09 -0.64
N SER A 99 -2.63 -9.48 -0.84
CA SER A 99 -3.64 -10.02 -1.76
C SER A 99 -3.21 -10.08 -3.25
N HIS A 100 -2.15 -9.37 -3.62
CA HIS A 100 -1.61 -9.38 -4.99
C HIS A 100 -0.51 -10.44 -5.18
N VAL A 101 0.13 -10.88 -4.11
CA VAL A 101 1.29 -11.78 -4.18
C VAL A 101 0.82 -13.19 -4.56
N ARG A 102 1.56 -13.84 -5.47
CA ARG A 102 1.35 -15.26 -5.81
C ARG A 102 1.59 -16.12 -4.57
N GLN A 103 0.62 -16.96 -4.22
CA GLN A 103 0.76 -18.00 -3.20
C GLN A 103 1.58 -19.18 -3.73
#